data_AF-A0A1S1EC85-F1
#
_entry.id   AF-A0A1S1EC85-F1
#
_cell.length_a   1.000
_cell.length_b   1.000
_cell.length_c   1.000
_cell.angle_alpha   90.00
_cell.angle_beta   90.00
_cell.angle_gamma   90.00
#
_symmetry.space_group_name_H-M   'P 1'
#
loop_
_entity.id
_entity.type
_entity.pdbx_description
1 polymer ?
#
loop_
_entity_poly.entity_id
_entity_poly.type
_entity_poly.pdbx_seq_one_letter_code
_entity_poly.pdbx_strand_id
1 'polypeptide(L)'
;MSTPYNGGGYEPYPEHPEGSHPENGAGGYPAYGNTGDQAGGYPAYSAENPQHTQNTYDAFEVNTAASMAGASALRFHGQQLTDNAPGDGASPHPINDPASNGWFHVKGNGKLEIMEALSWGGKALFANPKLWIPLGVAYTLLAVAGQFLPGVGAMIGAVGMLLLAPWMVGVALQQTLVKHFTYNDAKAPAYGKTLGVAALLGVVASIVSMILVMVLAFGALTTIDPSTLPDNPESVSPEEMWNLVRPILGALAVTTLITLLVLPFFMFQVWYAADNNGSFGNAISAGFKAGAANYLKILGFVVLAGLINIVGAALFFVGLVVTLPGTMLAAAHAYRQISGGPVPKEATA
;
A
#
# COMPACT_ATOMS: atom_id res chain seq x y z
N MET A 1 19.93 -30.61 -19.42
CA MET A 1 19.45 -29.49 -20.25
C MET A 1 18.60 -28.60 -19.36
N SER A 2 19.16 -27.49 -18.90
CA SER A 2 18.49 -26.50 -18.06
C SER A 2 17.90 -25.41 -18.95
N THR A 3 16.60 -25.20 -18.85
CA THR A 3 15.92 -24.08 -19.50
C THR A 3 16.34 -22.75 -18.85
N PRO A 4 16.67 -21.70 -19.61
CA PRO A 4 16.93 -20.38 -19.06
C PRO A 4 15.66 -19.78 -18.44
N TYR A 5 15.81 -19.21 -17.25
CA TYR A 5 14.81 -18.38 -16.58
C TYR A 5 14.64 -17.08 -17.39
N ASN A 6 13.50 -16.92 -18.05
CA ASN A 6 13.16 -15.69 -18.77
C ASN A 6 12.52 -14.71 -17.77
N GLY A 7 13.20 -13.59 -17.52
CA GLY A 7 12.81 -12.58 -16.53
C GLY A 7 11.41 -12.02 -16.82
N GLY A 8 10.53 -12.11 -15.83
CA GLY A 8 9.18 -11.58 -15.93
C GLY A 8 9.17 -10.06 -15.91
N GLY A 9 8.78 -9.43 -17.03
CA GLY A 9 7.85 -8.30 -17.13
C GLY A 9 7.98 -7.07 -16.21
N TYR A 10 9.16 -6.71 -15.71
CA TYR A 10 9.38 -5.42 -15.04
C TYR A 10 10.22 -4.52 -15.94
N GLU A 11 9.69 -3.35 -16.28
CA GLU A 11 10.48 -2.31 -16.95
C GLU A 11 11.45 -1.69 -15.94
N PRO A 12 12.71 -1.41 -16.34
CA PRO A 12 13.64 -0.60 -15.56
C PRO A 12 13.05 0.79 -15.24
N TYR A 13 13.59 1.48 -14.22
CA TYR A 13 13.24 2.88 -13.98
C TYR A 13 13.35 3.68 -15.29
N PRO A 14 12.44 4.62 -15.57
CA PRO A 14 12.62 5.54 -16.69
C PRO A 14 13.98 6.23 -16.55
N GLU A 15 14.86 6.07 -17.54
CA GLU A 15 16.15 6.75 -17.56
C GLU A 15 15.89 8.27 -17.58
N HIS A 16 16.49 8.98 -16.64
CA HIS A 16 16.41 10.43 -16.60
C HIS A 16 17.35 11.04 -17.65
N PRO A 17 16.96 12.13 -18.33
CA PRO A 17 17.86 12.84 -19.25
C PRO A 17 19.15 13.27 -18.55
N GLU A 18 20.31 13.17 -19.22
CA GLU A 18 21.59 13.71 -18.71
C GLU A 18 21.42 15.19 -18.28
N GLY A 19 21.93 15.55 -17.11
CA GLY A 19 21.81 16.91 -16.55
C GLY A 19 20.54 17.23 -15.77
N SER A 20 19.61 16.28 -15.60
CA SER A 20 18.41 16.44 -14.75
C SER A 20 18.67 16.31 -13.23
N HIS A 21 19.87 15.88 -12.83
CA HIS A 21 20.29 15.71 -11.44
C HIS A 21 21.81 15.96 -11.30
N PRO A 22 22.35 16.45 -10.17
CA PRO A 22 23.79 16.68 -9.97
C PRO A 22 24.67 15.44 -10.16
N GLU A 23 24.07 14.27 -10.03
CA GLU A 23 24.70 12.95 -10.15
C GLU A 23 24.72 12.43 -11.60
N ASN A 24 23.94 13.06 -12.49
CA ASN A 24 23.80 12.69 -13.91
C ASN A 24 24.67 13.59 -14.83
N GLY A 25 25.73 14.18 -14.27
CA GLY A 25 26.71 14.98 -15.00
C GLY A 25 27.98 14.18 -15.32
N ALA A 26 28.62 14.50 -16.45
CA ALA A 26 29.92 13.97 -16.83
C ALA A 26 31.02 14.44 -15.84
N GLY A 27 31.11 13.78 -14.69
CA GLY A 27 31.98 14.17 -13.58
C GLY A 27 31.94 13.15 -12.45
N GLY A 28 32.18 11.87 -12.77
CA GLY A 28 32.29 10.82 -11.77
C GLY A 28 33.48 11.04 -10.84
N TYR A 29 33.25 10.90 -9.53
CA TYR A 29 34.32 10.73 -8.54
C TYR A 29 35.11 9.45 -8.86
N PRO A 30 36.45 9.45 -8.74
CA PRO A 30 37.27 8.36 -9.25
C PRO A 30 37.14 7.11 -8.39
N ALA A 31 36.62 6.04 -8.97
CA ALA A 31 36.75 4.69 -8.44
C ALA A 31 38.20 4.22 -8.63
N TYR A 32 38.78 3.73 -7.53
CA TYR A 32 40.15 3.26 -7.44
C TYR A 32 40.36 1.98 -8.26
N GLY A 33 41.29 2.05 -9.21
CA GLY A 33 42.08 0.90 -9.70
C GLY A 33 41.44 -0.03 -10.73
N ASN A 34 41.76 0.18 -12.01
CA ASN A 34 42.36 -0.89 -12.82
C ASN A 34 43.04 -0.31 -14.07
N THR A 35 44.34 -0.54 -14.19
CA THR A 35 45.18 -0.23 -15.35
C THR A 35 44.90 -1.22 -16.49
N GLY A 36 44.72 -0.71 -17.71
CA GLY A 36 44.70 -1.54 -18.92
C GLY A 36 44.59 -0.69 -20.19
N ASP A 37 45.67 -0.65 -20.95
CA ASP A 37 45.88 0.04 -22.23
C ASP A 37 44.88 -0.32 -23.33
N GLN A 38 44.52 0.63 -24.22
CA GLN A 38 44.97 0.66 -25.63
C GLN A 38 44.18 1.67 -26.50
N ALA A 39 44.91 2.17 -27.50
CA ALA A 39 44.67 3.34 -28.34
C ALA A 39 43.78 3.13 -29.59
N GLY A 40 43.09 4.21 -29.99
CA GLY A 40 43.22 4.85 -31.30
C GLY A 40 42.44 4.33 -32.51
N GLY A 41 41.72 5.24 -33.21
CA GLY A 41 41.54 5.18 -34.68
C GLY A 41 40.14 5.52 -35.23
N TYR A 42 40.03 6.66 -35.91
CA TYR A 42 39.07 6.99 -37.02
C TYR A 42 39.92 7.23 -38.30
N PRO A 43 39.43 7.30 -39.57
CA PRO A 43 38.11 7.80 -40.03
C PRO A 43 37.50 7.28 -41.39
N ALA A 44 36.32 7.83 -41.75
CA ALA A 44 35.88 8.38 -43.08
C ALA A 44 35.06 7.60 -44.17
N TYR A 45 33.81 8.07 -44.36
CA TYR A 45 33.09 8.61 -45.58
C TYR A 45 32.34 7.80 -46.68
N SER A 46 31.17 8.39 -47.01
CA SER A 46 30.31 8.41 -48.24
C SER A 46 29.13 7.42 -48.35
N ALA A 47 27.97 7.72 -48.97
CA ALA A 47 27.06 8.87 -49.10
C ALA A 47 25.90 8.38 -50.00
N GLU A 48 24.62 8.54 -49.64
CA GLU A 48 23.47 8.77 -50.56
C GLU A 48 22.13 8.82 -49.80
N ASN A 49 21.31 9.83 -50.09
CA ASN A 49 19.94 10.07 -49.58
C ASN A 49 19.12 10.61 -50.77
N PRO A 50 17.80 10.32 -50.90
CA PRO A 50 16.84 11.31 -50.39
C PRO A 50 15.47 10.77 -49.90
N GLN A 51 14.79 11.63 -49.13
CA GLN A 51 13.36 11.68 -48.73
C GLN A 51 13.01 11.08 -47.35
N HIS A 52 13.20 11.85 -46.27
CA HIS A 52 12.25 12.81 -45.66
C HIS A 52 11.20 12.21 -44.71
N THR A 53 11.66 11.83 -43.51
CA THR A 53 11.15 12.41 -42.24
C THR A 53 12.30 12.32 -41.24
N GLN A 54 12.95 13.46 -41.00
CA GLN A 54 14.03 13.56 -40.04
C GLN A 54 13.46 13.27 -38.65
N ASN A 55 13.95 12.21 -38.03
CA ASN A 55 14.02 12.13 -36.58
C ASN A 55 14.96 13.25 -36.13
N THR A 56 14.38 14.42 -35.93
CA THR A 56 15.05 15.51 -35.25
C THR A 56 15.39 14.99 -33.86
N TYR A 57 16.68 14.95 -33.56
CA TYR A 57 17.13 15.18 -32.20
C TYR A 57 16.63 16.57 -31.82
N ASP A 58 15.35 16.67 -31.50
CA ASP A 58 14.75 17.87 -30.94
C ASP A 58 15.37 18.01 -29.57
N ALA A 59 16.44 18.81 -29.60
CA ALA A 59 16.84 19.79 -28.62
C ALA A 59 16.78 19.36 -27.16
N PHE A 60 17.88 19.65 -26.48
CA PHE A 60 17.88 20.31 -25.19
C PHE A 60 16.63 21.22 -25.01
N GLU A 61 15.51 20.63 -24.61
CA GLU A 61 14.39 21.36 -24.08
C GLU A 61 14.86 21.77 -22.68
N VAL A 62 15.50 22.93 -22.65
CA VAL A 62 15.71 23.69 -21.41
C VAL A 62 14.37 23.83 -20.67
N ASN A 63 13.23 23.70 -21.36
CA ASN A 63 11.87 23.64 -20.82
C ASN A 63 11.46 22.30 -20.16
N THR A 64 12.00 21.12 -20.53
CA THR A 64 11.75 19.87 -19.78
C THR A 64 12.64 19.79 -18.55
N ALA A 65 13.91 20.18 -18.63
CA ALA A 65 14.77 20.31 -17.45
C ALA A 65 14.29 21.43 -16.49
N ALA A 66 13.84 22.58 -17.02
CA ALA A 66 13.26 23.65 -16.21
C ALA A 66 11.82 23.38 -15.74
N SER A 67 11.04 22.52 -16.39
CA SER A 67 9.76 22.04 -15.84
C SER A 67 9.93 20.89 -14.84
N MET A 68 11.08 20.20 -14.86
CA MET A 68 11.49 19.25 -13.83
C MET A 68 12.09 19.92 -12.59
N ALA A 69 12.70 21.10 -12.75
CA ALA A 69 13.20 21.93 -11.65
C ALA A 69 12.02 22.52 -10.83
N GLY A 70 11.87 22.09 -9.58
CA GLY A 70 10.83 22.58 -8.66
C GLY A 70 9.46 21.88 -8.75
N ALA A 71 9.30 20.89 -9.65
CA ALA A 71 8.15 20.00 -9.61
C ALA A 71 8.37 18.93 -8.55
N SER A 72 7.43 18.75 -7.62
CA SER A 72 7.56 17.74 -6.56
C SER A 72 7.38 16.32 -7.09
N ALA A 73 7.72 15.33 -6.26
CA ALA A 73 7.55 13.90 -6.56
C ALA A 73 6.09 13.48 -6.85
N LEU A 74 5.09 14.35 -6.62
CA LEU A 74 3.71 14.10 -7.01
C LEU A 74 3.54 13.78 -8.51
N ARG A 75 4.44 14.27 -9.37
CA ARG A 75 4.42 13.97 -10.82
C ARG A 75 4.57 12.48 -11.14
N PHE A 76 5.20 11.73 -10.24
CA PHE A 76 5.39 10.29 -10.39
C PHE A 76 4.24 9.46 -9.82
N HIS A 77 3.24 10.11 -9.19
CA HIS A 77 2.10 9.37 -8.64
C HIS A 77 1.32 8.65 -9.73
N GLY A 78 1.06 7.36 -9.52
CA GLY A 78 0.43 6.48 -10.52
C GLY A 78 1.40 5.88 -11.53
N GLN A 79 2.69 6.24 -11.50
CA GLN A 79 3.74 5.50 -12.17
C GLN A 79 4.26 4.40 -11.25
N GLN A 80 4.90 3.38 -11.82
CA GLN A 80 5.56 2.36 -11.02
C GLN A 80 6.83 2.94 -10.37
N LEU A 81 6.87 2.98 -9.04
CA LEU A 81 7.98 3.56 -8.27
C LEU A 81 8.89 2.51 -7.64
N THR A 82 8.80 1.28 -8.11
CA THR A 82 9.55 0.16 -7.54
C THR A 82 10.04 -0.72 -8.68
N ASP A 83 11.24 -1.24 -8.55
CA ASP A 83 11.76 -2.35 -9.34
C ASP A 83 11.49 -3.72 -8.66
N ASN A 84 10.78 -3.71 -7.52
CA ASN A 84 10.56 -4.88 -6.65
C ASN A 84 11.84 -5.56 -6.16
N ALA A 85 12.98 -4.85 -6.23
CA ALA A 85 14.26 -5.30 -5.70
C ALA A 85 14.54 -4.53 -4.39
N PRO A 86 14.77 -5.23 -3.27
CA PRO A 86 15.18 -4.59 -2.03
C PRO A 86 16.44 -3.73 -2.21
N GLY A 87 16.42 -2.51 -1.68
CA GLY A 87 17.61 -1.69 -1.46
C GLY A 87 18.30 -2.01 -0.14
N ASP A 88 19.25 -1.15 0.23
CA ASP A 88 19.97 -1.20 1.51
C ASP A 88 19.23 -0.47 2.65
N GLY A 89 18.19 0.32 2.34
CA GLY A 89 17.48 1.16 3.30
C GLY A 89 18.16 2.49 3.63
N ALA A 90 19.24 2.84 2.92
CA ALA A 90 20.06 4.01 3.18
C ALA A 90 20.34 4.82 1.90
N SER A 91 20.55 4.14 0.78
CA SER A 91 20.78 4.75 -0.53
C SER A 91 19.57 5.58 -0.96
N PRO A 92 19.78 6.81 -1.49
CA PRO A 92 18.71 7.62 -2.03
C PRO A 92 17.91 6.88 -3.10
N HIS A 93 16.60 7.06 -3.08
CA HIS A 93 15.75 6.61 -4.17
C HIS A 93 15.88 7.59 -5.36
N PRO A 94 15.73 7.15 -6.63
CA PRO A 94 15.79 8.05 -7.80
C PRO A 94 14.85 9.27 -7.78
N ILE A 95 13.82 9.28 -6.93
CA ILE A 95 12.87 10.41 -6.81
C ILE A 95 13.24 11.38 -5.68
N ASN A 96 14.36 11.14 -5.00
CA ASN A 96 14.78 11.87 -3.82
C ASN A 96 15.14 13.31 -4.19
N ASP A 97 14.25 14.23 -3.86
CA ASP A 97 14.46 15.67 -3.93
C ASP A 97 13.89 16.30 -2.66
N PRO A 98 14.66 16.36 -1.55
CA PRO A 98 14.17 16.86 -0.28
C PRO A 98 13.72 18.31 -0.32
N ALA A 99 14.30 19.13 -1.20
CA ALA A 99 13.95 20.53 -1.34
C ALA A 99 12.53 20.69 -1.91
N SER A 100 12.17 19.90 -2.91
CA SER A 100 10.83 19.93 -3.52
C SER A 100 9.80 19.08 -2.77
N ASN A 101 10.22 17.96 -2.18
CA ASN A 101 9.31 16.98 -1.58
C ASN A 101 9.04 17.25 -0.10
N GLY A 102 9.97 17.91 0.60
CA GLY A 102 9.97 17.99 2.07
C GLY A 102 10.30 16.68 2.79
N TRP A 103 10.63 15.63 2.03
CA TRP A 103 11.07 14.32 2.52
C TRP A 103 12.39 13.93 1.88
N PHE A 104 13.26 13.26 2.64
CA PHE A 104 14.36 12.50 2.06
C PHE A 104 13.87 11.07 1.79
N HIS A 105 13.95 10.62 0.54
CA HIS A 105 13.50 9.29 0.12
C HIS A 105 14.68 8.33 0.01
N VAL A 106 14.65 7.27 0.81
CA VAL A 106 15.57 6.12 0.65
C VAL A 106 14.85 4.97 -0.03
N LYS A 107 15.61 4.11 -0.71
CA LYS A 107 15.07 2.88 -1.27
C LYS A 107 14.70 1.89 -0.15
N GLY A 108 13.47 1.38 -0.15
CA GLY A 108 13.03 0.37 0.83
C GLY A 108 13.88 -0.90 0.77
N ASN A 109 14.13 -1.53 1.91
CA ASN A 109 15.02 -2.69 2.04
C ASN A 109 14.27 -4.05 2.06
N GLY A 110 12.98 -4.04 1.72
CA GLY A 110 12.15 -5.24 1.72
C GLY A 110 11.70 -5.71 3.10
N LYS A 111 12.04 -4.98 4.18
CA LYS A 111 11.73 -5.35 5.56
C LYS A 111 10.89 -4.28 6.25
N LEU A 112 9.82 -4.71 6.91
CA LEU A 112 8.96 -3.83 7.70
C LEU A 112 9.63 -3.40 9.02
N GLU A 113 9.73 -2.10 9.24
CA GLU A 113 10.11 -1.50 10.52
C GLU A 113 8.86 -0.86 11.16
N ILE A 114 8.19 -1.64 12.02
CA ILE A 114 6.83 -1.39 12.51
C ILE A 114 6.71 -0.02 13.20
N MET A 115 7.62 0.26 14.14
CA MET A 115 7.56 1.50 14.92
C MET A 115 7.87 2.74 14.07
N GLU A 116 8.73 2.57 13.07
CA GLU A 116 9.01 3.65 12.11
C GLU A 116 7.75 3.97 11.29
N ALA A 117 7.09 2.94 10.75
CA ALA A 117 5.85 3.09 9.98
C ALA A 117 4.74 3.74 10.81
N LEU A 118 4.51 3.29 12.04
CA LEU A 118 3.49 3.85 12.94
C LEU A 118 3.79 5.30 13.34
N SER A 119 5.05 5.60 13.70
CA SER A 119 5.48 6.96 14.05
C SER A 119 5.33 7.91 12.86
N TRP A 120 5.75 7.46 11.66
CA TRP A 120 5.56 8.22 10.43
C TRP A 120 4.09 8.47 10.13
N GLY A 121 3.23 7.45 10.25
CA GLY A 121 1.79 7.59 9.98
C GLY A 121 1.12 8.66 10.83
N GLY A 122 1.46 8.73 12.13
CA GLY A 122 1.01 9.80 13.02
C GLY A 122 1.51 11.18 12.58
N LYS A 123 2.81 11.32 12.28
CA LYS A 123 3.39 12.58 11.82
C LYS A 123 2.78 13.06 10.50
N ALA A 124 2.61 12.15 9.54
CA ALA A 124 2.06 12.44 8.21
C ALA A 124 0.60 12.91 8.30
N LEU A 125 -0.21 12.31 9.20
CA LEU A 125 -1.57 12.76 9.46
C LEU A 125 -1.59 14.22 9.93
N PHE A 126 -0.77 14.56 10.91
CA PHE A 126 -0.71 15.91 11.49
C PHE A 126 0.10 16.91 10.66
N ALA A 127 0.83 16.46 9.63
CA ALA A 127 1.39 17.35 8.61
C ALA A 127 0.32 17.87 7.63
N ASN A 128 -0.77 17.11 7.43
CA ASN A 128 -1.89 17.48 6.55
C ASN A 128 -3.26 17.24 7.22
N PRO A 129 -3.54 17.83 8.41
CA PRO A 129 -4.74 17.53 9.18
C PRO A 129 -6.00 18.02 8.47
N LYS A 130 -5.90 19.10 7.67
CA LYS A 130 -7.01 19.63 6.88
C LYS A 130 -7.49 18.65 5.81
N LEU A 131 -6.64 17.73 5.35
CA LEU A 131 -6.99 16.66 4.43
C LEU A 131 -7.45 15.41 5.20
N TRP A 132 -6.62 14.95 6.13
CA TRP A 132 -6.80 13.64 6.77
C TRP A 132 -7.93 13.59 7.79
N ILE A 133 -8.22 14.67 8.52
CA ILE A 133 -9.29 14.67 9.51
C ILE A 133 -10.67 14.56 8.84
N PRO A 134 -11.05 15.37 7.83
CA PRO A 134 -12.35 15.20 7.19
C PRO A 134 -12.48 13.86 6.44
N LEU A 135 -11.39 13.36 5.85
CA LEU A 135 -11.37 12.01 5.27
C LEU A 135 -11.54 10.92 6.34
N GLY A 136 -10.93 11.10 7.50
CA GLY A 136 -11.12 10.24 8.68
C GLY A 136 -12.55 10.23 9.17
N VAL A 137 -13.24 11.38 9.17
CA VAL A 137 -14.69 11.45 9.48
C VAL A 137 -15.49 10.65 8.47
N ALA A 138 -15.33 10.90 7.17
CA ALA A 138 -16.06 10.20 6.12
C ALA A 138 -15.84 8.68 6.18
N TYR A 139 -14.58 8.27 6.35
CA TYR A 139 -14.20 6.86 6.46
C TYR A 139 -14.80 6.22 7.72
N THR A 140 -14.72 6.87 8.87
CA THR A 140 -15.29 6.36 10.13
C THR A 140 -16.81 6.21 10.03
N LEU A 141 -17.51 7.21 9.49
CA LEU A 141 -18.97 7.15 9.32
C LEU A 141 -19.38 5.98 8.44
N LEU A 142 -18.69 5.74 7.33
CA LEU A 142 -18.96 4.60 6.46
C LEU A 142 -18.59 3.26 7.12
N ALA A 143 -17.51 3.21 7.90
CA ALA A 143 -17.06 2.00 8.60
C ALA A 143 -18.10 1.52 9.63
N VAL A 144 -18.71 2.47 10.35
CA VAL A 144 -19.65 2.15 11.42
C VAL A 144 -21.11 2.19 10.96
N ALA A 145 -21.41 2.73 9.77
CA ALA A 145 -22.77 2.85 9.25
C ALA A 145 -23.55 1.52 9.32
N GLY A 146 -22.90 0.41 8.94
CA GLY A 146 -23.53 -0.92 8.97
C GLY A 146 -23.86 -1.45 10.37
N GLN A 147 -23.25 -0.89 11.42
CA GLN A 147 -23.56 -1.25 12.82
C GLN A 147 -24.81 -0.55 13.34
N PHE A 148 -25.13 0.63 12.78
CA PHE A 148 -26.25 1.46 13.25
C PHE A 148 -27.44 1.47 12.29
N LEU A 149 -27.23 1.11 11.02
CA LEU A 149 -28.25 1.16 9.97
C LEU A 149 -28.41 -0.24 9.34
N PRO A 150 -29.42 -1.04 9.74
CA PRO A 150 -29.65 -2.35 9.14
C PRO A 150 -30.16 -2.23 7.69
N GLY A 151 -30.04 -3.32 6.94
CA GLY A 151 -30.58 -3.43 5.58
C GLY A 151 -29.89 -2.48 4.59
N VAL A 152 -30.67 -1.56 3.99
CA VAL A 152 -30.17 -0.63 2.96
C VAL A 152 -29.05 0.26 3.48
N GLY A 153 -29.10 0.68 4.74
CA GLY A 153 -28.04 1.51 5.33
C GLY A 153 -26.69 0.79 5.43
N ALA A 154 -26.70 -0.50 5.80
CA ALA A 154 -25.50 -1.33 5.81
C ALA A 154 -24.93 -1.53 4.40
N MET A 155 -25.79 -1.69 3.40
CA MET A 155 -25.37 -1.75 2.00
C MET A 155 -24.73 -0.45 1.53
N ILE A 156 -25.28 0.72 1.91
CA ILE A 156 -24.68 2.02 1.61
C ILE A 156 -23.29 2.15 2.24
N GLY A 157 -23.13 1.76 3.51
CA GLY A 157 -21.83 1.75 4.19
C GLY A 157 -20.81 0.86 3.48
N ALA A 158 -21.20 -0.37 3.13
CA ALA A 158 -20.34 -1.33 2.45
C ALA A 158 -19.90 -0.87 1.05
N VAL A 159 -20.85 -0.41 0.23
CA VAL A 159 -20.56 0.12 -1.12
C VAL A 159 -19.72 1.39 -1.02
N GLY A 160 -20.07 2.29 -0.10
CA GLY A 160 -19.29 3.51 0.17
C GLY A 160 -17.85 3.20 0.54
N MET A 161 -17.61 2.18 1.39
CA MET A 161 -16.26 1.75 1.73
C MET A 161 -15.53 1.08 0.58
N LEU A 162 -16.21 0.24 -0.20
CA LEU A 162 -15.63 -0.38 -1.39
C LEU A 162 -15.13 0.68 -2.38
N LEU A 163 -15.82 1.82 -2.49
CA LEU A 163 -15.44 2.91 -3.37
C LEU A 163 -14.40 3.85 -2.74
N LEU A 164 -14.55 4.21 -1.46
CA LEU A 164 -13.69 5.18 -0.78
C LEU A 164 -12.32 4.60 -0.41
N ALA A 165 -12.25 3.37 0.10
CA ALA A 165 -11.01 2.80 0.61
C ALA A 165 -9.92 2.66 -0.48
N PRO A 166 -10.20 2.17 -1.70
CA PRO A 166 -9.22 2.13 -2.78
C PRO A 166 -8.67 3.51 -3.17
N TRP A 167 -9.53 4.53 -3.15
CA TRP A 167 -9.10 5.91 -3.43
C TRP A 167 -8.19 6.42 -2.30
N MET A 168 -8.58 6.21 -1.05
CA MET A 168 -7.81 6.57 0.14
C MET A 168 -6.42 5.92 0.17
N VAL A 169 -6.29 4.66 -0.27
CA VAL A 169 -5.01 3.96 -0.41
C VAL A 169 -4.10 4.70 -1.40
N GLY A 170 -4.63 5.11 -2.56
CA GLY A 170 -3.87 5.90 -3.54
C GLY A 170 -3.40 7.24 -2.98
N VAL A 171 -4.27 7.95 -2.25
CA VAL A 171 -3.92 9.22 -1.59
C VAL A 171 -2.91 9.03 -0.45
N ALA A 172 -3.00 7.93 0.30
CA ALA A 172 -2.02 7.60 1.32
C ALA A 172 -0.63 7.34 0.72
N LEU A 173 -0.57 6.73 -0.47
CA LEU A 173 0.68 6.59 -1.22
C LEU A 173 1.21 7.95 -1.69
N GLN A 174 0.38 8.92 -2.08
CA GLN A 174 0.85 10.28 -2.40
C GLN A 174 1.52 10.97 -1.22
N GLN A 175 0.99 10.78 -0.01
CA GLN A 175 1.58 11.33 1.22
C GLN A 175 3.01 10.84 1.46
N THR A 176 3.36 9.65 0.93
CA THR A 176 4.74 9.16 1.00
C THR A 176 5.69 9.89 0.06
N LEU A 177 5.17 10.54 -0.99
CA LEU A 177 5.97 11.27 -1.99
C LEU A 177 6.27 12.71 -1.57
N VAL A 178 5.35 13.38 -0.88
CA VAL A 178 5.52 14.78 -0.45
C VAL A 178 5.01 15.00 0.97
N LYS A 179 5.66 15.90 1.70
CA LYS A 179 5.34 16.21 3.10
C LYS A 179 4.04 16.97 3.25
N HIS A 180 3.76 17.88 2.33
CA HIS A 180 2.56 18.69 2.33
C HIS A 180 1.84 18.61 0.99
N PHE A 181 0.53 18.34 1.02
CA PHE A 181 -0.35 18.42 -0.15
C PHE A 181 -1.80 18.66 0.25
N THR A 182 -2.61 19.12 -0.70
CA THR A 182 -4.00 19.57 -0.48
C THR A 182 -5.02 18.65 -1.16
N TYR A 183 -6.31 18.93 -0.98
CA TYR A 183 -7.40 18.22 -1.68
C TYR A 183 -7.26 18.26 -3.20
N ASN A 184 -6.71 19.33 -3.77
CA ASN A 184 -6.54 19.46 -5.22
C ASN A 184 -5.47 18.49 -5.78
N ASP A 185 -4.55 18.07 -4.91
CA ASP A 185 -3.47 17.15 -5.26
C ASP A 185 -3.88 15.68 -5.07
N ALA A 186 -4.89 15.43 -4.24
CA ALA A 186 -5.39 14.10 -3.88
C ALA A 186 -5.98 13.38 -5.09
N LYS A 187 -5.28 12.36 -5.58
CA LYS A 187 -5.59 11.60 -6.80
C LYS A 187 -5.31 10.12 -6.59
N ALA A 188 -6.07 9.28 -7.28
CA ALA A 188 -5.84 7.84 -7.34
C ALA A 188 -5.76 7.39 -8.81
N PRO A 189 -4.63 7.59 -9.51
CA PRO A 189 -4.51 7.31 -10.94
C PRO A 189 -4.78 5.84 -11.30
N ALA A 190 -4.39 4.91 -10.43
CA ALA A 190 -4.62 3.47 -10.59
C ALA A 190 -5.96 2.99 -10.00
N TYR A 191 -6.91 3.90 -9.70
CA TYR A 191 -8.12 3.60 -8.93
C TYR A 191 -8.90 2.38 -9.44
N GLY A 192 -9.10 2.26 -10.75
CA GLY A 192 -9.84 1.12 -11.33
C GLY A 192 -9.17 -0.23 -11.02
N LYS A 193 -7.83 -0.29 -11.11
CA LYS A 193 -7.06 -1.49 -10.76
C LYS A 193 -7.13 -1.76 -9.25
N THR A 194 -6.98 -0.73 -8.43
CA THR A 194 -7.07 -0.82 -6.96
C THR A 194 -8.44 -1.31 -6.52
N LEU A 195 -9.51 -0.74 -7.08
CA LEU A 195 -10.90 -1.12 -6.82
C LEU A 195 -11.15 -2.56 -7.26
N GLY A 196 -10.70 -2.97 -8.44
CA GLY A 196 -10.87 -4.33 -8.92
C GLY A 196 -10.19 -5.37 -8.02
N VAL A 197 -8.96 -5.09 -7.56
CA VAL A 197 -8.25 -5.97 -6.61
C VAL A 197 -8.95 -5.99 -5.26
N ALA A 198 -9.37 -4.83 -4.73
CA ALA A 198 -10.10 -4.73 -3.48
C ALA A 198 -11.44 -5.49 -3.52
N ALA A 199 -12.20 -5.35 -4.61
CA ALA A 199 -13.46 -6.05 -4.83
C ALA A 199 -13.25 -7.57 -4.91
N LEU A 200 -12.28 -8.03 -5.69
CA LEU A 200 -11.96 -9.46 -5.80
C LEU A 200 -11.59 -10.05 -4.45
N LEU A 201 -10.66 -9.42 -3.73
CA LEU A 201 -10.23 -9.89 -2.41
C LEU A 201 -11.37 -9.83 -1.39
N GLY A 202 -12.18 -8.78 -1.42
CA GLY A 202 -13.35 -8.63 -0.56
C GLY A 202 -14.37 -9.74 -0.76
N VAL A 203 -14.70 -10.07 -2.02
CA VAL A 203 -15.62 -11.17 -2.36
C VAL A 203 -15.06 -12.52 -1.94
N VAL A 204 -13.80 -12.81 -2.27
CA VAL A 204 -13.15 -14.08 -1.88
C VAL A 204 -13.07 -14.20 -0.36
N ALA A 205 -12.63 -13.16 0.34
CA ALA A 205 -12.56 -13.15 1.80
C ALA A 205 -13.94 -13.33 2.44
N SER A 206 -14.99 -12.70 1.89
CA SER A 206 -16.36 -12.85 2.39
C SER A 206 -16.87 -14.28 2.22
N ILE A 207 -16.65 -14.89 1.06
CA ILE A 207 -17.06 -16.29 0.80
C ILE A 207 -16.30 -17.24 1.72
N VAL A 208 -14.97 -17.10 1.82
CA VAL A 208 -14.13 -17.95 2.67
C VAL A 208 -14.51 -17.79 4.14
N SER A 209 -14.72 -16.56 4.60
CA SER A 209 -15.15 -16.28 5.98
C SER A 209 -16.54 -16.86 6.26
N MET A 210 -17.50 -16.71 5.34
CA MET A 210 -18.83 -17.30 5.46
C MET A 210 -18.75 -18.83 5.58
N ILE A 211 -18.00 -19.50 4.70
CA ILE A 211 -17.80 -20.96 4.76
C ILE A 211 -17.15 -21.36 6.08
N LEU A 212 -16.11 -20.65 6.49
CA LEU A 212 -15.39 -20.93 7.74
C LEU A 212 -16.30 -20.80 8.96
N VAL A 213 -17.09 -19.72 9.03
CA VAL A 213 -18.10 -19.54 10.10
C VAL A 213 -19.13 -20.66 10.05
N MET A 214 -19.67 -21.01 8.89
CA MET A 214 -20.66 -22.09 8.79
C MET A 214 -20.11 -23.43 9.26
N VAL A 215 -18.90 -23.80 8.84
CA VAL A 215 -18.24 -25.06 9.25
C VAL A 215 -17.98 -25.08 10.75
N LEU A 216 -17.40 -24.00 11.30
CA LEU A 216 -17.09 -23.91 12.72
C LEU A 216 -18.34 -23.81 13.59
N ALA A 217 -19.35 -23.05 13.15
CA ALA A 217 -20.63 -22.95 13.86
C ALA A 217 -21.38 -24.28 13.84
N PHE A 218 -21.42 -24.99 12.71
CA PHE A 218 -22.02 -26.32 12.65
C PHE A 218 -21.32 -27.29 13.61
N GLY A 219 -19.98 -27.35 13.56
CA GLY A 219 -19.20 -28.14 14.52
C GLY A 219 -19.46 -27.75 15.97
N ALA A 220 -19.52 -26.45 16.26
CA ALA A 220 -19.81 -25.96 17.61
C ALA A 220 -21.22 -26.36 18.08
N LEU A 221 -22.24 -26.30 17.23
CA LEU A 221 -23.61 -26.71 17.56
C LEU A 221 -23.71 -28.22 17.85
N THR A 222 -22.87 -29.07 17.26
CA THR A 222 -22.83 -30.51 17.58
C THR A 222 -22.35 -30.81 19.01
N THR A 223 -21.76 -29.82 19.70
CA THR A 223 -21.29 -29.97 21.08
C THR A 223 -22.37 -29.64 22.12
N ILE A 224 -23.52 -29.12 21.68
CA ILE A 224 -24.64 -28.80 22.57
C ILE A 224 -25.36 -30.08 22.98
N ASP A 225 -25.58 -30.24 24.27
CA ASP A 225 -26.46 -31.28 24.81
C ASP A 225 -27.92 -30.88 24.51
N PRO A 226 -28.68 -31.65 23.70
CA PRO A 226 -30.07 -31.32 23.37
C PRO A 226 -30.98 -31.16 24.58
N SER A 227 -30.65 -31.79 25.72
CA SER A 227 -31.42 -31.66 26.97
C SER A 227 -31.27 -30.30 27.66
N THR A 228 -30.32 -29.48 27.21
CA THR A 228 -30.08 -28.11 27.70
C THR A 228 -30.72 -27.04 26.82
N LEU A 229 -31.42 -27.45 25.76
CA LEU A 229 -32.15 -26.55 24.88
C LEU A 229 -33.52 -26.22 25.50
N PRO A 230 -33.99 -24.97 25.36
CA PRO A 230 -35.26 -24.57 25.94
C PRO A 230 -36.43 -25.28 25.24
N ASP A 231 -37.25 -25.98 26.03
CA ASP A 231 -38.46 -26.66 25.56
C ASP A 231 -39.58 -25.67 25.18
N ASN A 232 -39.56 -24.45 25.75
CA ASN A 232 -40.49 -23.37 25.44
C ASN A 232 -39.74 -22.12 24.94
N PRO A 233 -39.88 -21.74 23.66
CA PRO A 233 -39.22 -20.56 23.09
C PRO A 233 -39.74 -19.23 23.67
N GLU A 234 -40.89 -19.22 24.35
CA GLU A 234 -41.47 -18.02 24.97
C GLU A 234 -40.90 -17.74 26.38
N SER A 235 -40.16 -18.70 26.97
CA SER A 235 -39.63 -18.58 28.34
C SER A 235 -38.23 -19.18 28.45
N VAL A 236 -37.28 -18.65 27.67
CA VAL A 236 -35.87 -19.08 27.69
C VAL A 236 -35.15 -18.46 28.89
N SER A 237 -34.58 -19.28 29.76
CA SER A 237 -33.73 -18.80 30.84
C SER A 237 -32.40 -18.25 30.31
N PRO A 238 -31.73 -17.33 31.04
CA PRO A 238 -30.41 -16.83 30.65
C PRO A 238 -29.35 -17.94 30.47
N GLU A 239 -29.47 -19.03 31.23
CA GLU A 239 -28.55 -20.17 31.17
C GLU A 239 -28.74 -20.99 29.89
N GLU A 240 -29.98 -21.32 29.53
CA GLU A 240 -30.30 -22.00 28.26
C GLU A 240 -29.87 -21.15 27.05
N MET A 241 -30.11 -19.84 27.10
CA MET A 241 -29.65 -18.91 26.07
C MET A 241 -28.12 -18.89 25.98
N TRP A 242 -27.41 -18.88 27.11
CA TRP A 242 -25.95 -18.92 27.12
C TRP A 242 -25.39 -20.23 26.57
N ASN A 243 -26.01 -21.37 26.88
CA ASN A 243 -25.63 -22.68 26.33
C ASN A 243 -25.77 -22.73 24.81
N LEU A 244 -26.76 -22.04 24.25
CA LEU A 244 -26.93 -21.89 22.80
C LEU A 244 -25.92 -20.92 22.18
N VAL A 245 -25.64 -19.80 22.83
CA VAL A 245 -24.81 -18.70 22.27
C VAL A 245 -23.31 -18.97 22.42
N ARG A 246 -22.87 -19.55 23.53
CA ARG A 246 -21.43 -19.76 23.83
C ARG A 246 -20.69 -20.53 22.73
N PRO A 247 -21.20 -21.65 22.17
CA PRO A 247 -20.52 -22.35 21.08
C PRO A 247 -20.39 -21.50 19.82
N ILE A 248 -21.42 -20.71 19.49
CA ILE A 248 -21.41 -19.79 18.35
C ILE A 248 -20.35 -18.68 18.55
N LEU A 249 -20.30 -18.09 19.74
CA LEU A 249 -19.25 -17.11 20.09
C LEU A 249 -17.85 -17.73 20.03
N GLY A 250 -17.71 -18.99 20.46
CA GLY A 250 -16.47 -19.76 20.31
C GLY A 250 -16.06 -19.91 18.85
N ALA A 251 -16.99 -20.30 17.97
CA ALA A 251 -16.75 -20.39 16.53
C ALA A 251 -16.34 -19.03 15.94
N LEU A 252 -17.03 -17.95 16.29
CA LEU A 252 -16.70 -16.59 15.84
C LEU A 252 -15.32 -16.14 16.32
N ALA A 253 -14.94 -16.46 17.56
CA ALA A 253 -13.62 -16.15 18.10
C ALA A 253 -12.52 -16.89 17.34
N VAL A 254 -12.71 -18.18 17.04
CA VAL A 254 -11.77 -18.99 16.26
C VAL A 254 -11.68 -18.48 14.82
N THR A 255 -12.81 -18.15 14.17
CA THR A 255 -12.81 -17.52 12.84
C THR A 255 -12.01 -16.23 12.84
N THR A 256 -12.19 -15.38 13.85
CA THR A 256 -11.48 -14.11 13.99
C THR A 256 -9.98 -14.34 14.13
N LEU A 257 -9.57 -15.31 14.95
CA LEU A 257 -8.17 -15.70 15.11
C LEU A 257 -7.56 -16.21 13.79
N ILE A 258 -8.25 -17.10 13.08
CA ILE A 258 -7.79 -17.60 11.78
C ILE A 258 -7.65 -16.45 10.78
N THR A 259 -8.63 -15.55 10.74
CA THR A 259 -8.59 -14.38 9.87
C THR A 259 -7.39 -13.48 10.18
N LEU A 260 -7.14 -13.21 11.47
CA LEU A 260 -5.98 -12.44 11.93
C LEU A 260 -4.65 -13.10 11.50
N LEU A 261 -4.55 -14.43 11.59
CA LEU A 261 -3.37 -15.19 11.18
C LEU A 261 -3.19 -15.27 9.66
N VAL A 262 -4.27 -15.19 8.89
CA VAL A 262 -4.21 -15.22 7.41
C VAL A 262 -3.96 -13.82 6.83
N LEU A 263 -4.40 -12.77 7.52
CA LEU A 263 -4.34 -11.38 7.04
C LEU A 263 -2.96 -10.93 6.51
N PRO A 264 -1.81 -11.29 7.13
CA PRO A 264 -0.50 -10.88 6.63
C PRO A 264 -0.23 -11.24 5.17
N PHE A 265 -0.77 -12.35 4.68
CA PHE A 265 -0.62 -12.78 3.29
C PHE A 265 -1.41 -11.91 2.29
N PHE A 266 -2.43 -11.19 2.75
CA PHE A 266 -3.38 -10.45 1.90
C PHE A 266 -3.40 -8.93 2.15
N MET A 267 -2.50 -8.44 3.00
CA MET A 267 -2.50 -7.04 3.42
C MET A 267 -2.09 -6.07 2.29
N PHE A 268 -1.14 -6.42 1.43
CA PHE A 268 -0.46 -5.46 0.54
C PHE A 268 -0.92 -5.44 -0.91
N GLN A 269 -1.78 -6.37 -1.34
CA GLN A 269 -2.22 -6.51 -2.73
C GLN A 269 -2.89 -5.25 -3.27
N VAL A 270 -3.75 -4.62 -2.46
CA VAL A 270 -4.41 -3.36 -2.80
C VAL A 270 -3.39 -2.21 -2.92
N TRP A 271 -2.34 -2.24 -2.10
CA TRP A 271 -1.26 -1.25 -2.13
C TRP A 271 -0.40 -1.37 -3.38
N TYR A 272 0.00 -2.60 -3.75
CA TYR A 272 0.67 -2.86 -5.03
C TYR A 272 -0.17 -2.41 -6.23
N ALA A 273 -1.49 -2.65 -6.18
CA ALA A 273 -2.41 -2.21 -7.22
C ALA A 273 -2.50 -0.68 -7.32
N ALA A 274 -2.57 0.01 -6.17
CA ALA A 274 -2.63 1.47 -6.08
C ALA A 274 -1.35 2.18 -6.49
N ASP A 275 -0.20 1.57 -6.24
CA ASP A 275 1.12 2.09 -6.65
C ASP A 275 1.44 1.82 -8.12
N ASN A 276 0.46 1.31 -8.87
CA ASN A 276 0.62 0.86 -10.25
C ASN A 276 1.79 -0.14 -10.45
N ASN A 277 2.13 -0.90 -9.41
CA ASN A 277 3.30 -1.78 -9.39
C ASN A 277 2.98 -3.12 -10.08
N GLY A 278 3.22 -3.15 -11.41
CA GLY A 278 2.90 -4.27 -12.28
C GLY A 278 1.41 -4.39 -12.63
N SER A 279 1.08 -5.49 -13.32
CA SER A 279 -0.30 -5.82 -13.73
C SER A 279 -1.22 -6.16 -12.54
N PHE A 280 -2.52 -6.34 -12.82
CA PHE A 280 -3.51 -6.79 -11.83
C PHE A 280 -3.07 -8.08 -11.10
N GLY A 281 -2.60 -9.10 -11.85
CA GLY A 281 -2.11 -10.35 -11.28
C GLY A 281 -0.76 -10.21 -10.57
N ASN A 282 0.11 -9.31 -11.05
CA ASN A 282 1.38 -9.02 -10.39
C ASN A 282 1.13 -8.42 -9.00
N ALA A 283 0.16 -7.52 -8.85
CA ALA A 283 -0.20 -6.95 -7.56
C ALA A 283 -0.65 -8.02 -6.54
N ILE A 284 -1.42 -9.02 -6.98
CA ILE A 284 -1.88 -10.12 -6.13
C ILE A 284 -0.68 -10.97 -5.67
N SER A 285 0.16 -11.39 -6.62
CA SER A 285 1.30 -12.26 -6.34
C SER A 285 2.41 -11.57 -5.56
N ALA A 286 2.70 -10.30 -5.86
CA ALA A 286 3.68 -9.49 -5.13
C ALA A 286 3.21 -9.21 -3.71
N GLY A 287 1.93 -8.88 -3.50
CA GLY A 287 1.35 -8.72 -2.17
C GLY A 287 1.45 -9.99 -1.32
N PHE A 288 1.23 -11.16 -1.93
CA PHE A 288 1.36 -12.44 -1.23
C PHE A 288 2.82 -12.74 -0.84
N LYS A 289 3.76 -12.50 -1.76
CA LYS A 289 5.21 -12.66 -1.50
C LYS A 289 5.70 -11.70 -0.41
N ALA A 290 5.27 -10.44 -0.46
CA ALA A 290 5.53 -9.44 0.56
C ALA A 290 5.01 -9.89 1.94
N GLY A 291 3.77 -10.40 1.96
CA GLY A 291 3.14 -11.00 3.13
C GLY A 291 3.94 -12.16 3.72
N ALA A 292 4.34 -13.12 2.87
CA ALA A 292 5.12 -14.27 3.30
C ALA A 292 6.52 -13.88 3.82
N ALA A 293 7.22 -12.97 3.14
CA ALA A 293 8.57 -12.54 3.50
C ALA A 293 8.62 -11.74 4.81
N ASN A 294 7.52 -11.07 5.18
CA ASN A 294 7.42 -10.23 6.38
C ASN A 294 6.37 -10.71 7.38
N TYR A 295 5.94 -11.98 7.31
CA TYR A 295 4.74 -12.49 7.98
C TYR A 295 4.61 -12.06 9.46
N LEU A 296 5.62 -12.33 10.29
CA LEU A 296 5.58 -11.99 11.72
C LEU A 296 5.60 -10.47 11.97
N LYS A 297 6.34 -9.72 11.15
CA LYS A 297 6.40 -8.26 11.26
C LYS A 297 5.07 -7.64 10.88
N ILE A 298 4.42 -8.15 9.84
CA ILE A 298 3.09 -7.71 9.40
C ILE A 298 2.04 -8.09 10.43
N LEU A 299 2.08 -9.31 10.97
CA LEU A 299 1.18 -9.73 12.04
C LEU A 299 1.31 -8.80 13.26
N GLY A 300 2.54 -8.49 13.69
CA GLY A 300 2.79 -7.53 14.77
C GLY A 300 2.27 -6.12 14.45
N PHE A 301 2.49 -5.64 13.22
CA PHE A 301 1.95 -4.36 12.76
C PHE A 301 0.42 -4.33 12.79
N VAL A 302 -0.25 -5.36 12.26
CA VAL A 302 -1.70 -5.49 12.24
C VAL A 302 -2.26 -5.50 13.66
N VAL A 303 -1.65 -6.26 14.57
CA VAL A 303 -2.08 -6.32 15.97
C VAL A 303 -1.93 -4.95 16.64
N LEU A 304 -0.78 -4.27 16.48
CA LEU A 304 -0.57 -2.95 17.07
C LEU A 304 -1.49 -1.89 16.47
N ALA A 305 -1.67 -1.85 15.15
CA ALA A 305 -2.61 -0.96 14.48
C ALA A 305 -4.05 -1.25 14.93
N GLY A 306 -4.41 -2.52 15.09
CA GLY A 306 -5.70 -2.96 15.63
C GLY A 306 -5.93 -2.46 17.06
N LEU A 307 -4.95 -2.62 17.95
CA LEU A 307 -5.01 -2.10 19.33
C LEU A 307 -5.13 -0.57 19.37
N ILE A 308 -4.38 0.14 18.53
CA ILE A 308 -4.49 1.61 18.39
C ILE A 308 -5.92 1.99 17.97
N ASN A 309 -6.51 1.28 17.02
CA ASN A 309 -7.89 1.51 16.58
C ASN A 309 -8.92 1.11 17.64
N ILE A 310 -8.69 0.07 18.44
CA ILE A 310 -9.55 -0.28 19.59
C ILE A 310 -9.55 0.86 20.62
N VAL A 311 -8.38 1.42 20.94
CA VAL A 311 -8.28 2.60 21.81
C VAL A 311 -9.01 3.80 21.19
N GLY A 312 -8.87 4.01 19.88
CA GLY A 312 -9.61 5.04 19.15
C GLY A 312 -11.13 4.85 19.21
N ALA A 313 -11.61 3.62 19.10
CA ALA A 313 -13.03 3.27 19.21
C ALA A 313 -13.57 3.48 20.63
N ALA A 314 -12.79 3.13 21.66
CA ALA A 314 -13.16 3.30 23.06
C ALA A 314 -13.43 4.77 23.43
N LEU A 315 -12.85 5.72 22.69
CA LEU A 315 -13.13 7.16 22.80
C LEU A 315 -14.38 7.56 22.00
N PHE A 316 -15.48 6.82 22.18
CA PHE A 316 -16.79 7.03 21.52
C PHE A 316 -16.71 7.11 19.98
N PHE A 317 -15.86 6.30 19.35
CA PHE A 317 -15.58 6.33 17.90
C PHE A 317 -14.97 7.64 17.36
N VAL A 318 -14.89 8.72 18.16
CA VAL A 318 -14.26 9.98 17.76
C VAL A 318 -12.76 9.78 17.59
N GLY A 319 -12.14 8.92 18.40
CA GLY A 319 -10.73 8.56 18.24
C GLY A 319 -10.43 7.87 16.90
N LEU A 320 -11.39 7.14 16.32
CA LEU A 320 -11.22 6.49 15.01
C LEU A 320 -11.03 7.46 13.86
N VAL A 321 -11.56 8.69 13.99
CA VAL A 321 -11.34 9.78 13.03
C VAL A 321 -9.84 10.08 12.88
N VAL A 322 -9.04 9.83 13.92
CA VAL A 322 -7.59 10.01 13.90
C VAL A 322 -6.87 8.70 13.67
N THR A 323 -7.25 7.63 14.37
CA THR A 323 -6.48 6.38 14.33
C THR A 323 -6.60 5.62 13.01
N LEU A 324 -7.76 5.67 12.33
CA LEU A 324 -7.93 5.01 11.03
C LEU A 324 -7.05 5.63 9.93
N PRO A 325 -7.09 6.95 9.68
CA PRO A 325 -6.16 7.55 8.71
C PRO A 325 -4.70 7.43 9.15
N GLY A 326 -4.39 7.54 10.46
CA GLY A 326 -3.02 7.38 10.96
C GLY A 326 -2.43 5.98 10.71
N THR A 327 -3.21 4.93 11.00
CA THR A 327 -2.80 3.54 10.75
C THR A 327 -2.79 3.18 9.26
N MET A 328 -3.65 3.81 8.45
CA MET A 328 -3.60 3.68 6.99
C MET A 328 -2.34 4.32 6.41
N LEU A 329 -1.95 5.51 6.87
CA LEU A 329 -0.69 6.14 6.49
C LEU A 329 0.52 5.30 6.92
N ALA A 330 0.48 4.73 8.11
CA ALA A 330 1.49 3.78 8.55
C ALA A 330 1.57 2.57 7.61
N ALA A 331 0.44 2.05 7.12
CA ALA A 331 0.42 0.97 6.15
C ALA A 331 1.00 1.39 4.78
N ALA A 332 0.81 2.65 4.36
CA ALA A 332 1.45 3.18 3.15
C ALA A 332 2.98 3.22 3.29
N HIS A 333 3.48 3.63 4.45
CA HIS A 333 4.92 3.63 4.76
C HIS A 333 5.48 2.20 4.82
N ALA A 334 4.78 1.30 5.51
CA ALA A 334 5.11 -0.12 5.56
C ALA A 334 5.17 -0.75 4.16
N TYR A 335 4.23 -0.39 3.28
CA TYR A 335 4.25 -0.80 1.89
C TYR A 335 5.54 -0.34 1.20
N ARG A 336 5.93 0.94 1.32
CA ARG A 336 7.17 1.47 0.72
C ARG A 336 8.41 0.73 1.21
N GLN A 337 8.47 0.40 2.50
CA GLN A 337 9.57 -0.36 3.08
C GLN A 337 9.67 -1.77 2.47
N ILE A 338 8.54 -2.47 2.33
CA ILE A 338 8.49 -3.86 1.87
C ILE A 338 8.63 -3.97 0.34
N SER A 339 8.06 -3.04 -0.43
CA SER A 339 8.06 -3.10 -1.90
C SER A 339 9.37 -2.63 -2.54
N GLY A 340 10.29 -2.07 -1.75
CA GLY A 340 11.51 -1.45 -2.26
C GLY A 340 11.28 -0.06 -2.84
N GLY A 341 10.12 0.56 -2.57
CA GLY A 341 9.77 1.89 -3.04
C GLY A 341 10.42 3.03 -2.26
N PRO A 342 10.04 4.28 -2.56
CA PRO A 342 10.58 5.46 -1.90
C PRO A 342 10.04 5.57 -0.47
N VAL A 343 10.87 5.25 0.52
CA VAL A 343 10.54 5.37 1.95
C VAL A 343 10.87 6.80 2.40
N PRO A 344 9.87 7.60 2.82
CA PRO A 344 10.13 8.94 3.31
C PRO A 344 10.80 8.90 4.69
N LYS A 345 11.85 9.69 4.84
CA LYS A 345 12.59 9.99 6.06
C LYS A 345 12.55 11.50 6.28
N GLU A 346 12.73 11.93 7.53
CA GLU A 346 12.95 13.35 7.81
C GLU A 346 14.23 13.79 7.09
N ALA A 347 14.17 14.90 6.36
CA ALA A 347 15.37 15.51 5.83
C ALA A 347 16.24 15.94 7.03
N THR A 348 17.45 15.41 7.13
CA THR A 348 18.44 15.92 8.09
C THR A 348 18.74 17.37 7.72
N ALA A 349 18.49 18.27 8.67
CA ALA A 349 18.90 19.67 8.60
C ALA A 349 20.43 19.79 8.62
#